data_AF-A0A3L6LZR3-F1
#
_entry.id   AF-A0A3L6LZR3-F1
#
_cell.length_a   1.000
_cell.length_b   1.000
_cell.length_c   1.000
_cell.angle_alpha   90.00
_cell.angle_beta   90.00
_cell.angle_gamma   90.00
#
_symmetry.space_group_name_H-M   'P 1'
#
loop_
_entity.id
_entity.type
_entity.pdbx_description
1 polymer ?
#
loop_
_entity_poly.entity_id
_entity_poly.type
_entity_poly.pdbx_seq_one_letter_code
_entity_poly.pdbx_strand_id
1 'polypeptide(L)'
;MVLGAPLMLPEHGVSTFSLPLGHVLTDTNLHQMAVRHAEFVCIQQEDTRSDDERAAEIAESEDRVRHIFRTADLSEPLMARLYGAVLAYRRQ
;
A
#
# COMPACT_ATOMS: atom_id res chain seq x y z
N MET A 1 -0.68 3.30 -16.25
CA MET A 1 -0.87 2.46 -15.05
C MET A 1 0.02 1.23 -15.21
N VAL A 2 1.00 1.02 -14.31
CA VAL A 2 2.15 0.13 -14.51
C VAL A 2 2.33 -0.77 -13.29
N LEU A 3 2.12 -2.08 -13.42
CA LEU A 3 2.14 -3.03 -12.29
C LEU A 3 3.52 -3.06 -11.59
N GLY A 4 3.52 -3.07 -10.25
CA GLY A 4 4.66 -2.58 -9.47
C GLY A 4 5.56 -3.53 -8.70
N ALA A 5 5.23 -4.80 -8.59
CA ALA A 5 6.19 -5.83 -8.16
C ALA A 5 5.53 -7.22 -8.18
N PRO A 6 6.31 -8.28 -8.47
CA PRO A 6 5.90 -9.65 -8.18
C PRO A 6 6.02 -9.91 -6.66
N LEU A 7 4.89 -10.16 -6.00
CA LEU A 7 4.86 -10.67 -4.63
C LEU A 7 4.90 -12.20 -4.71
N MET A 8 6.07 -12.80 -4.52
CA MET A 8 6.22 -14.26 -4.46
C MET A 8 5.96 -14.74 -3.03
N LEU A 9 4.75 -15.25 -2.78
CA LEU A 9 4.43 -16.01 -1.57
C LEU A 9 4.26 -17.49 -1.96
N PRO A 10 5.20 -18.37 -1.59
CA PRO A 10 4.96 -19.79 -1.69
C PRO A 10 4.14 -20.18 -0.47
N GLU A 11 2.82 -20.32 -0.57
CA GLU A 11 2.03 -21.31 0.18
C GLU A 11 0.51 -21.23 -0.06
N HIS A 12 -0.11 -22.42 -0.10
CA HIS A 12 -1.56 -22.71 0.07
C HIS A 12 -2.52 -22.47 -1.12
N GLY A 13 -2.20 -22.98 -2.31
CA GLY A 13 -3.21 -23.12 -3.38
C GLY A 13 -3.67 -21.81 -4.03
N VAL A 14 -3.03 -20.70 -3.69
CA VAL A 14 -3.23 -19.39 -4.32
C VAL A 14 -2.39 -19.32 -5.59
N SER A 15 -3.05 -19.25 -6.74
CA SER A 15 -2.39 -19.03 -8.03
C SER A 15 -2.05 -17.56 -8.18
N THR A 16 -0.78 -17.21 -8.06
CA THR A 16 -0.32 -15.82 -8.21
C THR A 16 0.01 -15.56 -9.67
N PHE A 17 -0.73 -14.66 -10.32
CA PHE A 17 -0.45 -14.21 -11.67
C PHE A 17 0.32 -12.88 -11.61
N SER A 18 1.61 -12.91 -11.93
CA SER A 18 2.45 -11.71 -11.97
C SER A 18 2.74 -11.29 -13.41
N LEU A 19 2.70 -9.99 -13.65
CA LEU A 19 3.18 -9.40 -14.90
C LEU A 19 4.53 -8.71 -14.62
N PRO A 20 5.44 -8.67 -15.61
CA PRO A 20 6.71 -7.97 -15.45
C PRO A 20 6.51 -6.50 -15.04
N LEU A 21 7.44 -5.98 -14.24
CA LEU A 21 7.50 -4.55 -13.92
C LEU A 21 7.55 -3.74 -15.23
N GLY A 22 6.73 -2.69 -15.34
CA GLY A 22 6.61 -1.93 -16.60
C GLY A 22 5.48 -2.40 -17.53
N HIS A 23 4.90 -3.59 -17.31
CA HIS A 23 3.84 -4.10 -18.16
C HIS A 23 2.55 -3.30 -17.98
N VAL A 24 2.03 -2.77 -19.09
CA VAL A 24 0.73 -2.09 -19.12
C VAL A 24 -0.36 -3.14 -18.93
N LEU A 25 -1.17 -2.97 -17.89
CA LEU A 25 -2.31 -3.85 -17.65
C LEU A 25 -3.35 -3.66 -18.78
N THR A 26 -3.69 -4.74 -19.49
CA THR A 26 -4.70 -4.72 -20.56
C THR A 26 -5.98 -5.43 -20.14
N ASP A 27 -7.08 -5.15 -20.84
CA ASP A 27 -8.36 -5.84 -20.64
C ASP A 27 -8.23 -7.36 -20.84
N THR A 28 -7.38 -7.80 -21.77
CA THR A 28 -7.11 -9.23 -21.98
C THR A 28 -6.44 -9.86 -20.77
N ASN A 29 -5.50 -9.15 -20.11
CA ASN A 29 -4.87 -9.65 -18.89
C ASN A 29 -5.89 -9.75 -17.75
N LEU A 30 -6.73 -8.73 -17.58
CA LEU A 30 -7.81 -8.74 -16.59
C LEU A 30 -8.78 -9.90 -16.82
N HIS A 31 -9.17 -10.15 -18.08
CA HIS A 31 -10.01 -11.27 -18.43
C HIS A 31 -9.36 -12.62 -18.10
N GLN A 32 -8.07 -12.77 -18.42
CA GLN A 32 -7.30 -13.98 -18.10
C GLN A 32 -7.12 -14.23 -16.60
N MET A 33 -7.01 -13.16 -15.81
CA MET A 33 -6.96 -13.21 -14.35
C MET A 33 -8.32 -13.60 -13.78
N ALA A 34 -9.42 -13.02 -14.29
CA ALA A 34 -10.77 -13.35 -13.88
C ALA A 34 -11.14 -14.81 -14.15
N VAL A 35 -10.77 -15.34 -15.33
CA VAL A 35 -10.96 -16.77 -15.68
C VAL A 35 -10.18 -17.71 -14.75
N ARG A 36 -9.07 -17.23 -14.17
CA ARG A 36 -8.25 -17.99 -13.21
C ARG A 36 -8.66 -17.77 -11.75
N HIS A 37 -9.81 -17.15 -11.52
CA HIS A 37 -10.33 -16.83 -10.18
C HIS A 37 -9.37 -15.97 -9.35
N ALA A 38 -8.66 -15.04 -9.98
CA ALA A 38 -7.92 -14.03 -9.24
C ALA A 38 -8.90 -13.13 -8.47
N GLU A 39 -8.75 -13.09 -7.14
CA GLU A 39 -9.63 -12.30 -6.26
C GLU A 39 -9.19 -10.83 -6.16
N PHE A 40 -7.88 -10.58 -6.29
CA PHE A 40 -7.30 -9.25 -6.14
C PHE A 40 -6.20 -9.02 -7.19
N VAL A 41 -6.05 -7.76 -7.62
CA VAL A 41 -4.98 -7.31 -8.53
C VAL A 41 -4.27 -6.12 -7.88
N CYS A 42 -2.98 -6.28 -7.62
CA CYS A 42 -2.14 -5.20 -7.10
C CYS A 42 -1.56 -4.38 -8.26
N ILE A 43 -1.82 -3.08 -8.26
CA ILE A 43 -1.40 -2.18 -9.33
C ILE A 43 -0.57 -1.05 -8.75
N GLN A 44 0.57 -0.76 -9.39
CA GLN A 44 1.32 0.45 -9.11
C GLN A 44 0.97 1.48 -10.17
N GLN A 45 0.93 2.72 -9.74
CA GLN A 45 0.69 3.85 -10.61
C GLN A 45 1.72 4.89 -10.24
N GLU A 46 2.18 5.61 -11.26
CA GLU A 46 2.98 6.80 -11.02
C GLU A 46 2.14 7.78 -10.21
N ASP A 47 2.70 8.21 -9.09
CA ASP A 47 2.14 9.29 -8.32
C ASP A 47 2.39 10.61 -9.06
N THR A 48 1.31 11.20 -9.60
CA THR A 48 1.39 12.44 -10.38
C THR A 48 1.30 13.69 -9.52
N ARG A 49 1.13 13.53 -8.20
CA ARG A 49 1.14 14.64 -7.24
C ARG A 49 2.51 15.29 -7.22
N SER A 50 2.52 16.61 -7.07
CA SER A 50 3.74 17.37 -6.80
C SER A 50 4.32 17.03 -5.43
N ASP A 51 5.61 17.31 -5.22
CA ASP A 51 6.25 17.12 -3.92
C ASP A 51 5.54 17.91 -2.81
N ASP A 52 5.01 19.10 -3.12
CA ASP A 52 4.26 19.95 -2.19
C ASP A 52 2.92 19.31 -1.78
N GLU A 53 2.18 18.75 -2.74
CA GLU A 53 0.91 18.05 -2.46
C GLU A 53 1.14 16.81 -1.60
N ARG A 54 2.19 16.02 -1.89
CA ARG A 54 2.54 14.88 -1.05
C ARG A 54 2.93 15.31 0.36
N ALA A 55 3.72 16.38 0.50
CA ALA A 55 4.13 16.89 1.80
C ALA A 55 2.93 17.37 2.63
N ALA A 56 1.96 18.04 1.99
CA ALA A 56 0.73 18.49 2.64
C ALA A 56 -0.11 17.30 3.13
N GLU A 57 -0.26 16.25 2.33
CA GLU A 57 -1.04 15.06 2.70
C GLU A 57 -0.35 14.23 3.80
N ILE A 58 0.98 14.13 3.76
CA ILE A 58 1.77 13.53 4.85
C ILE A 58 1.54 14.32 6.12
N ALA A 59 1.67 15.65 6.10
CA ALA A 59 1.45 16.49 7.27
C ALA A 59 0.04 16.32 7.84
N GLU A 60 -0.98 16.34 6.99
CA GLU A 60 -2.37 16.10 7.40
C GLU A 60 -2.56 14.71 8.03
N SER A 61 -1.92 13.70 7.46
CA SER A 61 -1.95 12.32 7.98
C SER A 61 -1.23 12.20 9.32
N GLU A 62 -0.08 12.85 9.50
CA GLU A 62 0.64 12.89 10.78
C GLU A 62 -0.20 13.57 11.86
N ASP A 63 -0.87 14.66 11.53
CA ASP A 63 -1.74 15.38 12.46
C ASP A 63 -2.96 14.54 12.86
N ARG A 64 -3.56 13.80 11.92
CA ARG A 64 -4.61 12.83 12.23
C ARG A 64 -4.11 11.74 13.19
N VAL A 65 -2.92 11.18 12.93
CA VAL A 65 -2.34 10.14 13.80
C VAL A 65 -2.06 10.71 15.19
N ARG A 66 -1.47 11.91 15.28
CA ARG A 66 -1.26 12.61 16.55
C ARG A 66 -2.57 12.84 17.30
N HIS A 67 -3.63 13.22 16.58
CA HIS A 67 -4.95 13.42 17.16
C HIS A 67 -5.57 12.12 17.69
N ILE A 68 -5.43 10.99 16.97
CA ILE A 68 -5.92 9.68 17.41
C ILE A 68 -5.22 9.24 18.70
N PHE A 69 -3.90 9.39 18.77
CA PHE A 69 -3.10 8.99 19.93
C PHE A 69 -3.05 10.03 21.04
N ARG A 70 -3.84 11.11 20.97
CA ARG A 70 -3.80 12.24 21.93
C ARG A 70 -4.04 11.83 23.38
N THR A 71 -4.77 10.73 23.61
CA THR A 71 -5.08 10.20 24.94
C THR A 71 -4.27 8.93 25.26
N ALA A 72 -3.42 8.48 24.36
CA ALA A 72 -2.60 7.29 24.58
C ALA A 72 -1.41 7.64 25.48
N ASP A 73 -1.06 6.75 26.39
CA ASP A 73 0.17 6.87 27.17
C ASP A 73 1.35 6.37 26.33
N LEU A 74 2.11 7.30 25.75
CA LEU A 74 3.30 6.97 24.96
C LEU A 74 4.52 6.61 25.81
N SER A 75 4.43 6.67 27.14
CA SER A 75 5.45 6.08 28.02
C SER A 75 5.35 4.55 28.07
N GLU A 76 4.17 3.99 27.74
CA GLU A 76 3.99 2.55 27.59
C GLU A 76 4.70 2.05 26.31
N PRO A 77 5.63 1.09 26.41
CA PRO A 77 6.43 0.65 25.25
C PRO A 77 5.60 0.09 24.09
N LEU A 78 4.46 -0.53 24.37
CA LEU A 78 3.57 -1.06 23.35
C LEU A 78 2.90 0.07 22.56
N MET A 79 2.37 1.07 23.25
CA MET A 79 1.70 2.22 22.63
C MET A 79 2.68 3.08 21.84
N ALA A 80 3.89 3.29 22.35
CA ALA A 80 4.95 3.98 21.63
C ALA A 80 5.32 3.26 20.31
N ARG A 81 5.43 1.93 20.34
CA ARG A 81 5.71 1.12 19.14
C ARG A 81 4.57 1.16 18.14
N LEU A 82 3.32 1.07 18.61
CA LEU A 82 2.15 1.15 17.75
C LEU A 82 2.05 2.52 17.07
N TYR A 83 2.22 3.59 17.84
CA TYR A 83 2.26 4.96 17.31
C TYR A 83 3.33 5.13 16.23
N GLY A 84 4.56 4.68 16.51
CA GLY A 84 5.66 4.75 15.56
C GLY A 84 5.42 3.94 14.28
N ALA A 85 4.83 2.74 14.40
CA ALA A 85 4.50 1.90 13.25
C ALA A 85 3.43 2.54 12.35
N VAL A 86 2.37 3.09 12.96
CA VAL A 86 1.30 3.79 12.22
C VAL A 86 1.85 5.04 11.53
N LEU A 87 2.70 5.81 12.22
CA LEU A 87 3.32 7.01 11.65
C LEU A 87 4.25 6.66 10.47
N ALA A 88 5.06 5.61 10.59
CA ALA A 88 5.94 5.14 9.53
C ALA A 88 5.18 4.69 8.28
N TYR A 89 4.07 3.97 8.46
CA TYR A 89 3.22 3.51 7.35
C TYR A 89 2.56 4.69 6.60
N ARG A 90 2.22 5.78 7.29
CA ARG A 90 1.58 6.96 6.68
C ARG A 90 2.54 7.91 5.96
N ARG A 91 3.85 7.69 6.09
CA ARG A 91 4.91 8.46 5.40
C ARG A 91 5.37 7.83 4.08
N GLN A 92 4.87 6.63 3.76
CA GLN A 92 5.15 5.91 2.51
C GLN A 92 4.15 6.30 1.43
#